data_AF-A0A7S3JD36-F1
#
_entry.id   AF-A0A7S3JD36-F1
#
_cell.length_a   1.000
_cell.length_b   1.000
_cell.length_c   1.000
_cell.angle_alpha   90.00
_cell.angle_beta   90.00
_cell.angle_gamma   90.00
#
_symmetry.space_group_name_H-M   'P 1'
#
loop_
_entity.id
_entity.type
_entity.pdbx_description
1 polymer ?
#
loop_
_entity_poly.entity_id
_entity_poly.type
_entity_poly.pdbx_seq_one_letter_code
_entity_poly.pdbx_strand_id
1 'polypeptide(L)'
;PGHDIQFVISILSHGPIFVAQVAMILFHKYFPPILTINASLVVMSIMCVPMVLLPELIDDENLDWILVFILILLISLVNGFMQSCAFGIVGLFPHNCIASLNAGIAVNGVIISFLRAISLLAFPTDDDKDNPNYF
;
A
#
# COMPACT_ATOMS: atom_id res chain seq x y z
N PRO A 1 21.30 9.91 -1.08
CA PRO A 1 20.86 8.51 -0.85
C PRO A 1 19.33 8.32 -0.71
N GLY A 2 18.58 9.21 -0.03
CA GLY A 2 17.13 9.02 0.19
C GLY A 2 16.23 9.21 -1.05
N HIS A 3 16.67 9.98 -2.04
CA HIS A 3 15.86 10.27 -3.24
C HIS A 3 15.71 9.05 -4.18
N ASP A 4 16.74 8.21 -4.26
CA ASP A 4 16.73 7.00 -5.10
C ASP A 4 15.83 5.92 -4.50
N ILE A 5 15.82 5.78 -3.17
CA ILE A 5 14.98 4.81 -2.46
C ILE A 5 13.49 5.19 -2.59
N GLN A 6 13.13 6.47 -2.45
CA GLN A 6 11.75 6.92 -2.66
C GLN A 6 11.27 6.69 -4.09
N PHE A 7 12.15 6.90 -5.07
CA PHE A 7 11.85 6.62 -6.47
C PHE A 7 11.61 5.11 -6.71
N VAL A 8 12.48 4.25 -6.19
CA VAL A 8 12.36 2.79 -6.30
C VAL A 8 11.08 2.29 -5.63
N ILE A 9 10.77 2.74 -4.42
CA ILE A 9 9.52 2.41 -3.71
C ILE A 9 8.31 2.89 -4.51
N SER A 10 8.37 4.07 -5.13
CA SER A 10 7.27 4.59 -5.94
C SER A 10 7.00 3.73 -7.17
N ILE A 11 8.06 3.27 -7.86
CA ILE A 11 7.92 2.35 -9.01
C ILE A 11 7.36 1.01 -8.56
N LEU A 12 7.90 0.44 -7.48
CA LEU A 12 7.44 -0.83 -6.91
C LEU A 12 5.99 -0.75 -6.41
N SER A 13 5.53 0.44 -6.02
CA SER A 13 4.17 0.67 -5.55
C SER A 13 3.19 0.89 -6.70
N HIS A 14 3.50 1.78 -7.64
CA HIS A 14 2.56 2.16 -8.70
C HIS A 14 2.63 1.26 -9.93
N GLY A 15 3.79 0.69 -10.24
CA GLY A 15 3.98 -0.19 -11.40
C GLY A 15 3.08 -1.43 -11.36
N PRO A 16 3.15 -2.26 -10.29
CA PRO A 16 2.31 -3.44 -10.16
C PRO A 16 0.82 -3.13 -10.13
N ILE A 17 0.43 -2.00 -9.51
CA ILE A 17 -0.97 -1.54 -9.50
C ILE A 17 -1.46 -1.33 -10.94
N PHE A 18 -0.69 -0.62 -11.76
CA PHE A 18 -1.04 -0.38 -13.16
C PHE A 18 -1.16 -1.70 -13.95
N VAL A 19 -0.19 -2.61 -13.78
CA VAL A 19 -0.22 -3.93 -14.45
C VAL A 19 -1.45 -4.73 -14.04
N ALA A 20 -1.79 -4.77 -12.75
CA ALA A 20 -2.98 -5.47 -12.25
C ALA A 20 -4.27 -4.84 -12.78
N GLN A 21 -4.35 -3.51 -12.84
CA GLN A 21 -5.51 -2.81 -13.40
C GLN A 21 -5.71 -3.14 -14.90
N VAL A 22 -4.65 -3.11 -15.70
CA VAL A 22 -4.70 -3.50 -17.12
C VAL A 22 -5.11 -4.97 -17.26
N ALA A 23 -4.52 -5.87 -16.45
CA ALA A 23 -4.88 -7.28 -16.46
C ALA A 23 -6.37 -7.49 -16.12
N MET A 24 -6.90 -6.77 -15.14
CA MET A 24 -8.32 -6.85 -14.79
C MET A 24 -9.26 -6.35 -15.88
N ILE A 25 -8.87 -5.31 -16.62
CA ILE A 25 -9.65 -4.83 -17.77
C ILE A 25 -9.72 -5.94 -18.85
N LEU A 26 -8.58 -6.56 -19.16
CA LEU A 26 -8.47 -7.58 -20.21
C LEU A 26 -9.13 -8.91 -19.82
N PHE A 27 -9.02 -9.32 -18.54
CA PHE A 27 -9.43 -10.65 -18.06
C PHE A 27 -10.64 -10.62 -17.12
N HIS A 28 -11.43 -9.53 -17.09
CA HIS A 28 -12.58 -9.35 -16.18
C HIS A 28 -13.55 -10.54 -16.14
N LYS A 29 -13.69 -11.30 -17.24
CA LYS A 29 -14.56 -12.48 -17.32
C LYS A 29 -14.16 -13.62 -16.38
N TYR A 30 -12.88 -13.74 -16.04
CA TYR A 30 -12.35 -14.83 -15.22
C TYR A 30 -12.38 -14.53 -13.72
N PHE A 31 -12.52 -13.26 -13.34
CA PHE A 31 -12.37 -12.79 -11.97
C PHE A 31 -13.67 -12.21 -11.44
N PRO A 32 -14.49 -12.99 -10.69
CA PRO A 32 -15.69 -12.46 -10.08
C PRO A 32 -15.35 -11.35 -9.09
N PRO A 33 -15.86 -10.11 -9.27
CA PRO A 33 -15.37 -8.93 -8.54
C PRO A 33 -15.42 -9.03 -7.01
N ILE A 34 -16.50 -9.61 -6.46
CA ILE A 34 -16.68 -9.77 -5.00
C ILE A 34 -15.65 -10.74 -4.43
N LEU A 35 -15.38 -11.85 -5.13
CA LEU A 35 -14.39 -12.83 -4.70
C LEU A 35 -12.99 -12.23 -4.74
N THR A 36 -12.66 -11.49 -5.81
CA THR A 36 -11.37 -10.82 -5.96
C THR A 36 -11.12 -9.80 -4.85
N ILE A 37 -12.11 -8.99 -4.49
CA ILE A 37 -11.98 -8.02 -3.39
C ILE A 37 -11.72 -8.74 -2.07
N ASN A 38 -12.55 -9.72 -1.71
CA ASN A 38 -12.40 -10.43 -0.43
C ASN A 38 -11.09 -11.22 -0.36
N ALA A 39 -10.71 -11.93 -1.42
CA ALA A 39 -9.44 -12.64 -1.49
C ALA A 39 -8.26 -11.67 -1.38
N SER A 40 -8.32 -10.52 -2.05
CA SER A 40 -7.28 -9.50 -1.98
C SER A 40 -7.14 -8.92 -0.56
N LEU A 41 -8.24 -8.68 0.14
CA LEU A 41 -8.22 -8.23 1.54
C LEU A 41 -7.61 -9.28 2.48
N VAL A 42 -7.92 -10.56 2.29
CA VAL A 42 -7.33 -11.66 3.08
C VAL A 42 -5.83 -11.77 2.81
N VAL A 43 -5.42 -11.77 1.54
CA VAL A 43 -3.99 -11.86 1.17
C VAL A 43 -3.22 -10.66 1.70
N MET A 44 -3.73 -9.43 1.56
CA MET A 44 -3.09 -8.25 2.13
C MET A 44 -2.97 -8.33 3.66
N SER A 45 -4.02 -8.79 4.35
CA SER A 45 -3.99 -8.95 5.82
C SER A 45 -2.90 -9.93 6.26
N ILE A 46 -2.74 -11.04 5.53
CA ILE A 46 -1.68 -12.03 5.79
C ILE A 46 -0.30 -11.43 5.51
N MET A 47 -0.14 -10.63 4.44
CA MET A 47 1.14 -10.04 4.05
C MET A 47 1.61 -8.89 4.95
N CYS A 48 0.71 -8.24 5.69
CA CYS A 48 1.11 -7.22 6.68
C CYS A 48 1.89 -7.82 7.86
N VAL A 49 1.63 -9.08 8.24
CA VAL A 49 2.31 -9.73 9.37
C VAL A 49 3.82 -9.89 9.14
N PRO A 50 4.30 -10.51 8.04
CA PRO A 50 5.73 -10.62 7.79
C PRO A 50 6.35 -9.24 7.59
N MET A 51 5.67 -8.28 6.97
CA MET A 51 6.22 -6.94 6.74
C MET A 51 6.65 -6.23 8.03
N VAL A 52 5.97 -6.47 9.15
CA VAL A 52 6.34 -5.91 10.46
C VAL A 52 7.43 -6.73 11.16
N LEU A 53 7.47 -8.05 10.94
CA LEU A 53 8.39 -8.95 11.62
C LEU A 53 9.75 -9.09 10.93
N LEU A 54 9.85 -8.77 9.63
CA LEU A 54 11.05 -8.93 8.83
C LEU A 54 12.30 -8.27 9.44
N PRO A 55 12.23 -7.00 9.89
CA PRO A 55 13.40 -6.30 10.44
C PRO A 55 13.93 -6.91 11.74
N GLU A 56 13.12 -7.70 12.47
CA GLU A 56 13.51 -8.35 13.72
C GLU A 56 14.01 -9.78 13.49
N LEU A 57 13.69 -10.39 12.34
CA LEU A 57 13.98 -11.79 12.06
C LEU A 57 15.23 -12.01 11.20
N ILE A 58 15.71 -10.96 10.51
CA ILE A 58 16.81 -11.06 9.55
C ILE A 58 17.93 -10.09 9.95
N ASP A 59 19.09 -10.64 10.29
CA ASP A 59 20.28 -9.85 10.63
C ASP A 59 21.02 -9.30 9.39
N ASP A 60 20.78 -9.86 8.20
CA ASP A 60 21.39 -9.38 6.95
C ASP A 60 20.55 -8.25 6.33
N GLU A 61 21.06 -7.03 6.47
CA GLU A 61 20.43 -5.79 5.99
C GLU A 61 20.08 -5.85 4.50
N ASN A 62 20.92 -6.44 3.64
CA ASN A 62 20.63 -6.50 2.21
C ASN A 62 19.47 -7.45 1.91
N LEU A 63 19.41 -8.56 2.64
CA LEU A 63 18.37 -9.56 2.48
C LEU A 63 17.02 -9.07 3.02
N ASP A 64 17.01 -8.30 4.10
CA ASP A 64 15.82 -7.63 4.64
C ASP A 64 15.21 -6.67 3.60
N TRP A 65 16.02 -5.74 3.06
CA TRP A 65 15.57 -4.79 2.04
C TRP A 65 15.00 -5.47 0.80
N ILE A 66 15.63 -6.54 0.31
CA ILE A 66 15.14 -7.29 -0.85
C ILE A 66 13.77 -7.90 -0.57
N LEU A 67 13.57 -8.52 0.60
CA LEU A 67 12.30 -9.13 0.94
C LEU A 67 11.20 -8.10 1.18
N VAL A 68 11.53 -6.94 1.78
CA VAL A 68 10.62 -5.80 1.90
C VAL A 68 10.18 -5.33 0.50
N PHE A 69 11.09 -5.20 -0.46
CA PHE A 69 10.72 -4.84 -1.84
C PHE A 69 9.82 -5.86 -2.52
N ILE A 70 10.08 -7.16 -2.30
CA ILE A 70 9.21 -8.24 -2.82
C ILE A 70 7.81 -8.14 -2.19
N LEU A 71 7.71 -7.90 -0.88
CA LEU A 71 6.44 -7.73 -0.20
C LEU A 71 5.69 -6.50 -0.70
N ILE A 72 6.36 -5.35 -0.85
CA ILE A 72 5.76 -4.14 -1.43
C ILE A 72 5.22 -4.43 -2.83
N LEU A 73 5.97 -5.13 -3.68
CA LEU A 73 5.54 -5.49 -5.02
C LEU A 73 4.27 -6.35 -5.00
N LEU A 74 4.24 -7.38 -4.14
CA LEU A 74 3.10 -8.29 -4.01
C LEU A 74 1.86 -7.59 -3.45
N ILE A 75 2.01 -6.79 -2.39
CA ILE A 75 0.93 -6.00 -1.80
C ILE A 75 0.37 -5.04 -2.85
N SER A 76 1.24 -4.36 -3.59
CA SER A 76 0.85 -3.42 -4.65
C SER A 76 0.09 -4.11 -5.79
N LEU A 77 0.51 -5.30 -6.19
CA LEU A 77 -0.19 -6.09 -7.20
C LEU A 77 -1.61 -6.47 -6.74
N VAL A 78 -1.74 -7.03 -5.53
CA VAL A 78 -3.02 -7.43 -4.93
C VAL A 78 -3.93 -6.22 -4.71
N ASN A 79 -3.35 -5.08 -4.32
CA ASN A 79 -4.05 -3.81 -4.19
C ASN A 79 -4.60 -3.31 -5.52
N GLY A 80 -3.83 -3.45 -6.62
CA GLY A 80 -4.32 -3.14 -7.96
C GLY A 80 -5.53 -3.99 -8.38
N PHE A 81 -5.52 -5.28 -8.05
CA PHE A 81 -6.68 -6.18 -8.27
C PHE A 81 -7.91 -5.75 -7.45
N MET A 82 -7.71 -5.44 -6.17
CA MET A 82 -8.78 -4.99 -5.28
C MET A 82 -9.40 -3.68 -5.78
N GLN A 83 -8.57 -2.66 -6.06
CA GLN A 83 -9.04 -1.34 -6.47
C GLN A 83 -9.74 -1.38 -7.82
N SER A 84 -9.21 -2.10 -8.81
CA SER A 84 -9.87 -2.24 -10.12
C SER A 84 -11.25 -2.89 -10.00
N CYS A 85 -11.40 -3.92 -9.15
CA CYS A 85 -12.71 -4.51 -8.87
C CYS A 85 -13.63 -3.54 -8.13
N ALA A 86 -13.13 -2.84 -7.10
CA ALA A 86 -13.93 -1.90 -6.32
C ALA A 86 -14.45 -0.75 -7.19
N PHE A 87 -13.58 -0.11 -7.98
CA PHE A 87 -13.99 0.92 -8.93
C PHE A 87 -14.87 0.38 -10.05
N GLY A 88 -14.61 -0.86 -10.51
CA GLY A 88 -15.46 -1.53 -11.50
C GLY A 88 -16.89 -1.76 -11.02
N ILE A 89 -17.07 -2.22 -9.77
CA ILE A 89 -18.39 -2.39 -9.17
C ILE A 89 -19.06 -1.04 -8.92
N VAL A 90 -18.34 -0.11 -8.28
CA VAL A 90 -18.90 1.20 -7.90
C VAL A 90 -19.24 2.05 -9.13
N GLY A 91 -18.56 1.84 -10.27
CA GLY A 91 -18.89 2.46 -11.55
C GLY A 91 -20.25 2.04 -12.13
N LEU A 92 -20.88 0.97 -11.63
CA LEU A 92 -22.24 0.57 -11.99
C LEU A 92 -23.33 1.33 -11.20
N PHE A 93 -22.93 2.03 -10.14
CA PHE A 93 -23.82 2.77 -9.24
C PHE A 93 -23.79 4.28 -9.54
N PRO A 94 -24.79 5.05 -9.06
CA PRO A 94 -24.79 6.51 -9.21
C PRO A 94 -23.52 7.16 -8.64
N HIS A 95 -23.16 8.33 -9.17
CA HIS A 95 -21.92 9.06 -8.84
C HIS A 95 -21.66 9.25 -7.33
N ASN A 96 -22.71 9.29 -6.51
CA ASN A 96 -22.60 9.39 -5.05
C ASN A 96 -21.83 8.21 -4.42
N CYS A 97 -21.92 7.02 -5.02
CA CYS A 97 -21.18 5.84 -4.54
C CYS A 97 -19.67 5.95 -4.82
N ILE A 98 -19.28 6.50 -5.97
CA ILE A 98 -17.86 6.77 -6.29
C ILE A 98 -17.28 7.80 -5.30
N ALA A 99 -18.05 8.85 -5.00
CA ALA A 99 -17.64 9.86 -4.01
C ALA A 99 -17.42 9.23 -2.62
N SER A 100 -18.29 8.30 -2.21
CA SER A 100 -18.14 7.61 -0.91
C SER A 100 -16.88 6.73 -0.85
N LEU A 101 -16.53 6.04 -1.94
CA LEU A 101 -15.30 5.25 -2.04
C LEU A 101 -14.06 6.14 -1.91
N ASN A 102 -14.03 7.25 -2.65
CA ASN A 102 -12.93 8.21 -2.59
C ASN A 102 -12.82 8.90 -1.22
N ALA A 103 -13.96 9.18 -0.57
CA ALA A 103 -13.98 9.70 0.80
C ALA A 103 -13.36 8.70 1.77
N GLY A 104 -13.64 7.40 1.63
CA GLY A 104 -13.01 6.34 2.43
C GLY A 104 -11.48 6.30 2.26
N ILE A 105 -10.99 6.44 1.02
CA ILE A 105 -9.55 6.51 0.73
C ILE A 105 -8.93 7.76 1.38
N ALA A 106 -9.60 8.90 1.30
CA ALA A 106 -9.13 10.14 1.93
C ALA A 106 -9.06 10.04 3.45
N VAL A 107 -10.09 9.45 4.09
CA VAL A 107 -10.11 9.20 5.54
C VAL A 107 -8.97 8.27 5.96
N ASN A 108 -8.67 7.22 5.18
CA ASN A 108 -7.53 6.36 5.43
C ASN A 108 -6.20 7.14 5.43
N GLY A 109 -6.04 8.09 4.49
CA GLY A 109 -4.87 8.98 4.47
C GLY A 109 -4.71 9.81 5.75
N VAL A 110 -5.81 10.37 6.25
CA VAL A 110 -5.81 11.14 7.52
C VAL A 110 -5.42 10.25 8.69
N ILE A 111 -5.96 9.02 8.77
CA ILE A 111 -5.63 8.06 9.83
C ILE A 111 -4.14 7.71 9.79
N ILE A 112 -3.57 7.44 8.61
CA ILE A 112 -2.15 7.14 8.45
C ILE A 112 -1.28 8.33 8.87
N SER A 113 -1.65 9.56 8.49
CA SER A 113 -0.94 10.76 8.95
C SER A 113 -0.96 10.92 10.47
N PHE A 114 -2.10 10.63 11.10
CA PHE A 114 -2.23 10.69 12.55
C PHE A 114 -1.39 9.60 13.25
N LEU A 115 -1.43 8.36 12.75
CA LEU A 115 -0.58 7.26 13.23
C LEU A 115 0.90 7.61 13.09
N ARG A 116 1.32 8.18 11.97
CA ARG A 116 2.70 8.64 11.76
C ARG A 116 3.11 9.71 12.77
N ALA A 117 2.25 10.69 13.04
CA ALA A 117 2.52 11.72 14.03
C ALA A 117 2.69 11.12 15.44
N ILE A 118 1.83 10.17 15.82
CA ILE A 118 1.95 9.45 17.09
C ILE A 118 3.25 8.64 17.15
N SER A 119 3.61 7.91 16.09
CA SER A 119 4.83 7.11 16.04
C SER A 119 6.08 7.97 16.21
N LEU A 120 6.14 9.14 15.56
CA LEU A 120 7.25 10.09 15.70
C LEU A 120 7.33 10.68 17.11
N LEU A 121 6.19 10.93 17.76
CA LEU A 121 6.15 11.42 19.14
C LEU A 121 6.56 10.33 20.15
N ALA A 122 6.19 9.08 19.90
CA ALA A 122 6.51 7.94 20.76
C ALA A 122 7.95 7.44 20.60
N PHE A 123 8.49 7.52 19.39
CA PHE A 123 9.84 7.09 19.03
C PHE A 123 10.55 8.23 18.27
N PRO A 124 11.00 9.28 18.98
CA PRO A 124 11.72 10.38 18.35
C PRO A 124 13.02 9.86 17.74
N THR A 125 13.24 10.17 16.46
CA THR A 125 14.48 9.86 15.75
C THR A 125 15.63 10.69 16.33
N ASP A 126 16.71 10.04 16.76
CA ASP A 126 17.88 10.72 17.38
C ASP A 126 18.64 11.66 16.42
N ASP A 127 18.33 11.64 15.12
CA ASP A 127 18.89 12.53 14.09
C ASP A 127 18.41 13.99 14.20
N ASP A 128 17.41 14.27 15.04
CA ASP A 128 16.75 15.58 15.16
C ASP A 128 17.43 16.54 16.16
N LYS A 129 18.51 16.11 16.84
CA LYS A 129 19.20 16.95 17.84
C LYS A 129 20.09 18.06 17.25
N ASP A 130 20.39 18.02 15.94
CA ASP A 130 21.32 18.95 15.28
C ASP A 130 20.69 19.85 14.20
N ASN A 131 19.38 19.75 13.94
CA ASN A 131 18.73 20.54 12.88
C ASN A 131 17.90 21.70 13.49
N PRO A 132 18.33 22.98 13.37
CA PRO A 132 17.67 24.11 14.04
C PRO A 132 16.32 24.55 13.43
N ASN A 133 15.73 23.77 12.53
CA ASN A 133 14.50 24.10 11.80
C ASN A 133 13.32 23.17 12.14
N TYR A 134 13.10 22.87 13.42
CA TYR A 134 11.85 22.27 13.89
C TYR A 134 10.81 23.35 14.17
N PHE A 135 10.03 23.71 13.14
CA PHE A 135 8.61 24.11 13.19
C PHE A 135 7.98 23.98 11.80
#